data_AF-A0A2J5P7A4-F1
#
_entry.id   AF-A0A2J5P7A4-F1
#
_cell.length_a   1.000
_cell.length_b   1.000
_cell.length_c   1.000
_cell.angle_alpha   90.00
_cell.angle_beta   90.00
_cell.angle_gamma   90.00
#
_symmetry.space_group_name_H-M   'P 1'
#
loop_
_entity.id
_entity.type
_entity.pdbx_description
1 polymer ?
#
loop_
_entity_poly.entity_id
_entity_poly.type
_entity_poly.pdbx_seq_one_letter_code
_entity_poly.pdbx_strand_id
1 'polypeptide(L)'
;MKESLSNRLTPLPFPALTPDACRDELTACARRIARNMGLYGEKFPSACTIHNRYVLKENNDWTNGFWTGMQAMAWEFSGDRAYLDGVERNVASFKARLAAHHVLDHHDIGFLYSLSAVAYWKLTEREALTPLILAAADLLVNRFHHSAGFIQAWGTLNDPQEYRLIIDSLINLPLLHVAAKISGESRYREVAERHYAAVINNIFREDGSTFHTFYFDQTSGAPSHGKTFQGYSDNSCWARGQAWAILG
;
A
#
# COMPACT_ATOMS: atom_id res chain seq x y z
N MET A 1 -34.64 10.21 15.34
CA MET A 1 -34.93 9.51 14.06
C MET A 1 -33.64 9.44 13.25
N LYS A 2 -32.93 8.30 13.26
CA LYS A 2 -31.88 8.04 12.27
C LYS A 2 -32.60 7.60 11.01
N GLU A 3 -32.81 8.50 10.05
CA GLU A 3 -33.10 8.05 8.69
C GLU A 3 -32.01 7.07 8.28
N SER A 4 -32.43 5.90 7.78
CA SER A 4 -31.52 4.94 7.18
C SER A 4 -30.67 5.66 6.13
N LEU A 5 -29.34 5.53 6.21
CA LEU A 5 -28.41 6.01 5.18
C LEU A 5 -28.82 5.50 3.78
N SER A 6 -29.56 4.39 3.68
CA SER A 6 -30.10 3.87 2.41
C SER A 6 -31.04 4.85 1.70
N ASN A 7 -31.75 5.72 2.44
CA ASN A 7 -32.72 6.64 1.84
C ASN A 7 -32.06 7.90 1.26
N ARG A 8 -30.74 8.06 1.40
CA ARG A 8 -29.97 9.22 0.91
C ARG A 8 -29.08 8.90 -0.30
N LEU A 9 -29.01 7.64 -0.72
CA LEU A 9 -28.20 7.24 -1.87
C LEU A 9 -29.06 7.27 -3.12
N THR A 10 -28.89 8.32 -3.93
CA THR A 10 -29.45 8.37 -5.28
C THR A 10 -28.83 7.22 -6.09
N PRO A 11 -29.63 6.38 -6.77
CA PRO A 11 -29.11 5.38 -7.69
C PRO A 11 -28.18 6.06 -8.70
N LEU A 12 -26.99 5.50 -8.92
CA LEU A 12 -26.07 6.02 -9.93
C LEU A 12 -26.74 5.94 -11.31
N PRO A 13 -26.52 6.92 -12.21
CA PRO A 13 -27.18 6.98 -13.52
C PRO A 13 -26.62 5.96 -14.52
N PHE A 14 -25.90 4.94 -14.06
CA PHE A 14 -25.20 3.97 -14.88
C PHE A 14 -25.75 2.56 -14.63
N PRO A 15 -25.86 1.71 -15.67
CA PRO A 15 -26.26 0.32 -15.47
C PRO A 15 -25.24 -0.40 -14.59
N ALA A 16 -25.71 -1.35 -13.79
CA ALA A 16 -24.83 -2.24 -13.05
C ALA A 16 -23.95 -3.02 -14.04
N LEU A 17 -22.69 -3.25 -13.66
CA LEU A 17 -21.78 -4.08 -14.45
C LEU A 17 -22.30 -5.53 -14.48
N THR A 18 -22.31 -6.14 -15.67
CA THR A 18 -22.64 -7.56 -15.81
C THR A 18 -21.40 -8.42 -15.57
N PRO A 19 -21.57 -9.68 -15.10
CA PRO A 19 -20.45 -10.61 -14.96
C PRO A 19 -19.64 -10.79 -16.25
N ASP A 20 -20.30 -10.80 -17.41
CA ASP A 20 -19.63 -10.94 -18.71
C ASP A 20 -18.82 -9.70 -19.07
N ALA A 21 -19.36 -8.50 -18.86
CA ALA A 21 -18.61 -7.26 -19.06
C ALA A 21 -17.36 -7.20 -18.16
N CYS A 22 -17.49 -7.62 -16.90
CA CYS A 22 -16.34 -7.74 -16.00
C CYS A 22 -15.31 -8.76 -16.51
N ARG A 23 -15.75 -9.93 -16.99
CA ARG A 23 -14.86 -10.97 -17.52
C ARG A 23 -14.12 -10.50 -18.77
N ASP A 24 -14.78 -9.78 -19.66
CA ASP A 24 -14.17 -9.24 -20.88
C ASP A 24 -13.09 -8.22 -20.56
N GLU A 25 -13.35 -7.30 -19.62
CA GLU A 25 -12.37 -6.32 -19.18
C GLU A 25 -11.18 -6.95 -18.44
N LEU A 26 -11.43 -7.92 -17.56
CA LEU A 26 -10.36 -8.67 -16.87
C LEU A 26 -9.51 -9.47 -17.89
N THR A 27 -10.14 -10.05 -18.92
CA THR A 27 -9.43 -10.70 -20.04
C THR A 27 -8.53 -9.72 -20.79
N ALA A 28 -9.03 -8.52 -21.08
CA ALA A 28 -8.25 -7.47 -21.73
C ALA A 28 -7.08 -6.99 -20.86
N CYS A 29 -7.29 -6.84 -19.55
CA CYS A 29 -6.25 -6.52 -18.58
C CYS A 29 -5.15 -7.58 -18.51
N ALA A 30 -5.52 -8.87 -18.39
CA ALA A 30 -4.56 -9.98 -18.38
C ALA A 30 -3.69 -9.97 -19.65
N ARG A 31 -4.30 -9.84 -20.84
CA ARG A 31 -3.55 -9.73 -22.11
C ARG A 31 -2.56 -8.56 -22.14
N ARG A 32 -2.93 -7.41 -21.59
CA ARG A 32 -2.03 -6.25 -21.48
C ARG A 32 -0.88 -6.53 -20.51
N ILE A 33 -1.14 -7.18 -19.39
CA ILE A 33 -0.11 -7.59 -18.42
C ILE A 33 0.87 -8.57 -19.07
N ALA A 34 0.40 -9.61 -19.76
CA ALA A 34 1.27 -10.55 -20.46
C ALA A 34 2.17 -9.86 -21.50
N ARG A 35 1.60 -8.96 -22.31
CA ARG A 35 2.38 -8.16 -23.27
C ARG A 35 3.47 -7.35 -22.57
N ASN A 36 3.12 -6.70 -21.45
CA ASN A 36 4.04 -5.88 -20.68
C ASN A 36 5.12 -6.72 -19.98
N MET A 37 4.81 -7.93 -19.51
CA MET A 37 5.82 -8.85 -18.98
C MET A 37 6.89 -9.17 -20.02
N GLY A 38 6.49 -9.44 -21.27
CA GLY A 38 7.44 -9.65 -22.37
C GLY A 38 8.29 -8.41 -22.70
N LEU A 39 7.73 -7.21 -22.57
CA LEU A 39 8.44 -5.95 -22.83
C LEU A 39 9.35 -5.51 -21.67
N TYR A 40 8.96 -5.78 -20.43
CA TYR A 40 9.63 -5.25 -19.25
C TYR A 40 10.73 -6.20 -18.77
N GLY A 41 10.62 -7.50 -19.09
CA GLY A 41 11.53 -8.52 -18.60
C GLY A 41 11.51 -8.53 -17.07
N GLU A 42 12.67 -8.31 -16.46
CA GLU A 42 12.85 -8.28 -15.00
C GLU A 42 12.75 -6.85 -14.41
N LYS A 43 12.45 -5.85 -15.24
CA LYS A 43 12.29 -4.46 -14.80
C LYS A 43 10.86 -4.17 -14.36
N PHE A 44 10.69 -3.03 -13.69
CA PHE A 44 9.42 -2.57 -13.16
C PHE A 44 8.95 -1.30 -13.89
N PRO A 45 7.64 -1.12 -14.10
CA PRO A 45 7.11 0.14 -14.60
C PRO A 45 7.29 1.26 -13.57
N SER A 46 7.55 2.48 -14.06
CA SER A 46 7.54 3.70 -13.26
C SER A 46 6.17 3.99 -12.64
N ALA A 47 6.13 4.80 -11.57
CA ALA A 47 4.89 5.18 -10.89
C ALA A 47 3.84 5.83 -11.81
N CYS A 48 4.26 6.47 -12.91
CA CYS A 48 3.40 7.04 -13.92
C CYS A 48 3.99 6.84 -15.32
N THR A 49 3.14 6.99 -16.34
CA THR A 49 3.56 6.98 -17.74
C THR A 49 4.02 8.35 -18.21
N ILE A 50 4.96 8.37 -19.16
CA ILE A 50 5.28 9.55 -19.98
C ILE A 50 4.77 9.26 -21.39
N HIS A 51 3.94 10.15 -21.93
CA HIS A 51 3.28 9.95 -23.23
C HIS A 51 2.59 8.58 -23.35
N ASN A 52 1.83 8.18 -22.31
CA ASN A 52 1.11 6.91 -22.20
C ASN A 52 2.00 5.65 -22.29
N ARG A 53 3.30 5.77 -21.98
CA ARG A 53 4.23 4.65 -21.87
C ARG A 53 4.95 4.68 -20.52
N TYR A 54 5.07 3.52 -19.88
CA TYR A 54 5.87 3.40 -18.67
C TYR A 54 7.35 3.54 -18.98
N VAL A 55 8.07 4.26 -18.14
CA VAL A 55 9.52 4.21 -18.09
C VAL A 55 9.91 2.99 -17.27
N LEU A 56 10.86 2.19 -17.74
CA LEU A 56 11.31 1.02 -17.00
C LEU A 56 12.37 1.42 -15.97
N LYS A 57 12.21 0.91 -14.75
CA LYS A 57 13.08 1.14 -13.62
C LYS A 57 13.51 -0.19 -13.01
N GLU A 58 14.56 -0.12 -12.20
CA GLU A 58 14.93 -1.20 -11.29
C GLU A 58 13.93 -1.27 -10.13
N ASN A 59 14.08 -2.27 -9.25
CA ASN A 59 13.25 -2.42 -8.05
C ASN A 59 13.69 -1.44 -6.94
N ASN A 60 13.42 -0.15 -7.13
CA ASN A 60 13.91 0.93 -6.26
C ASN A 60 12.91 2.07 -6.02
N ASP A 61 11.62 1.83 -6.26
CA ASP A 61 10.53 2.79 -6.09
C ASP A 61 9.46 2.20 -5.14
N TRP A 62 8.57 3.03 -4.60
CA TRP A 62 7.48 2.58 -3.70
C TRP A 62 6.37 1.83 -4.44
N THR A 63 6.35 1.94 -5.78
CA THR A 63 5.29 1.38 -6.63
C THR A 63 5.58 -0.01 -7.20
N ASN A 64 6.77 -0.56 -7.00
CA ASN A 64 7.16 -1.81 -7.66
C ASN A 64 6.31 -3.02 -7.23
N GLY A 65 5.77 -2.99 -6.01
CA GLY A 65 4.86 -4.03 -5.51
C GLY A 65 3.59 -4.16 -6.35
N PHE A 66 3.04 -3.05 -6.85
CA PHE A 66 1.83 -3.06 -7.69
C PHE A 66 2.00 -3.85 -8.98
N TRP A 67 3.17 -3.79 -9.62
CA TRP A 67 3.45 -4.60 -10.82
C TRP A 67 3.39 -6.10 -10.55
N THR A 68 3.89 -6.52 -9.38
CA THR A 68 3.84 -7.91 -8.95
C THR A 68 2.41 -8.32 -8.59
N GLY A 69 1.67 -7.44 -7.88
CA GLY A 69 0.27 -7.68 -7.52
C GLY A 69 -0.63 -7.81 -8.76
N MET A 70 -0.40 -7.03 -9.81
CA MET A 70 -1.13 -7.19 -11.07
C MET A 70 -0.88 -8.55 -11.73
N GLN A 71 0.35 -9.06 -11.71
CA GLN A 71 0.63 -10.41 -12.20
C GLN A 71 -0.01 -11.48 -11.32
N ALA A 72 0.00 -11.32 -10.00
CA ALA A 72 -0.69 -12.22 -9.07
C ALA A 72 -2.21 -12.29 -9.35
N MET A 73 -2.87 -11.15 -9.52
CA MET A 73 -4.29 -11.10 -9.89
C MET A 73 -4.56 -11.70 -11.28
N ALA A 74 -3.65 -11.51 -12.24
CA ALA A 74 -3.77 -12.12 -13.56
C ALA A 74 -3.66 -13.66 -13.51
N TRP A 75 -2.79 -14.19 -12.63
CA TRP A 75 -2.75 -15.62 -12.32
C TRP A 75 -4.07 -16.10 -11.73
N GLU A 76 -4.58 -15.45 -10.67
CA GLU A 76 -5.84 -15.86 -10.03
C GLU A 76 -7.02 -15.86 -11.02
N PHE A 77 -7.06 -14.88 -11.91
CA PHE A 77 -8.12 -14.77 -12.91
C PHE A 77 -8.01 -15.83 -14.02
N SER A 78 -6.81 -16.06 -14.55
CA SER A 78 -6.62 -16.83 -15.79
C SER A 78 -6.13 -18.26 -15.60
N GLY A 79 -5.46 -18.55 -14.49
CA GLY A 79 -4.73 -19.81 -14.28
C GLY A 79 -3.51 -20.01 -15.20
N ASP A 80 -3.06 -18.98 -15.91
CA ASP A 80 -1.87 -19.08 -16.77
C ASP A 80 -0.58 -18.97 -15.96
N ARG A 81 0.18 -20.06 -15.95
CA ARG A 81 1.39 -20.22 -15.14
C ARG A 81 2.46 -19.16 -15.41
N ALA A 82 2.49 -18.57 -16.60
CA ALA A 82 3.44 -17.53 -16.94
C ALA A 82 3.40 -16.34 -15.96
N TYR A 83 2.21 -15.96 -15.49
CA TYR A 83 2.03 -14.89 -14.50
C TYR A 83 2.63 -15.26 -13.15
N LEU A 84 2.38 -16.48 -12.67
CA LEU A 84 2.89 -16.94 -11.37
C LEU A 84 4.41 -17.05 -11.38
N ASP A 85 5.01 -17.50 -12.49
CA ASP A 85 6.46 -17.55 -12.65
C ASP A 85 7.07 -16.13 -12.66
N GLY A 86 6.34 -15.15 -13.21
CA GLY A 86 6.70 -13.73 -13.13
C GLY A 86 6.66 -13.19 -11.70
N VAL A 87 5.62 -13.54 -10.93
CA VAL A 87 5.54 -13.22 -9.50
C VAL A 87 6.72 -13.82 -8.74
N GLU A 88 7.08 -15.08 -8.98
CA GLU A 88 8.21 -15.74 -8.32
C GLU A 88 9.54 -15.01 -8.58
N ARG A 89 9.81 -14.62 -9.84
CA ARG A 89 11.00 -13.82 -10.20
C ARG A 89 11.01 -12.46 -9.49
N ASN A 90 9.88 -11.77 -9.48
CA ASN A 90 9.77 -10.48 -8.79
C ASN A 90 9.99 -10.62 -7.27
N VAL A 91 9.46 -11.67 -6.64
CA VAL A 91 9.68 -11.92 -5.20
C VAL A 91 11.15 -12.20 -4.90
N ALA A 92 11.88 -12.88 -5.79
CA ALA A 92 13.34 -13.03 -5.66
C ALA A 92 14.05 -11.66 -5.71
N SER A 93 13.61 -10.75 -6.60
CA SER A 93 14.09 -9.36 -6.64
C SER A 93 13.79 -8.60 -5.33
N PHE A 94 12.58 -8.73 -4.78
CA PHE A 94 12.21 -8.10 -3.50
C PHE A 94 13.00 -8.66 -2.30
N LYS A 95 13.34 -9.95 -2.32
CA LYS A 95 14.23 -10.56 -1.34
C LYS A 95 15.63 -9.96 -1.40
N ALA A 96 16.18 -9.77 -2.61
CA ALA A 96 17.47 -9.12 -2.80
C ALA A 96 17.45 -7.65 -2.36
N ARG A 97 16.37 -6.91 -2.70
CA ARG A 97 16.16 -5.52 -2.27
C ARG A 97 16.15 -5.39 -0.75
N LEU A 98 15.45 -6.31 -0.05
CA LEU A 98 15.41 -6.34 1.41
C LEU A 98 16.79 -6.60 2.01
N ALA A 99 17.49 -7.62 1.51
CA ALA A 99 18.81 -7.99 2.02
C ALA A 99 19.84 -6.88 1.84
N ALA A 100 19.73 -6.08 0.79
CA ALA A 100 20.58 -4.93 0.52
C ALA A 100 20.10 -3.64 1.21
N HIS A 101 18.96 -3.65 1.91
CA HIS A 101 18.28 -2.47 2.45
C HIS A 101 18.14 -1.34 1.42
N HIS A 102 17.81 -1.69 0.17
CA HIS A 102 17.88 -0.75 -0.95
C HIS A 102 16.60 0.08 -1.08
N VAL A 103 16.66 1.35 -0.70
CA VAL A 103 15.53 2.32 -0.76
C VAL A 103 14.31 1.77 -0.02
N LEU A 104 14.47 1.56 1.29
CA LEU A 104 13.42 1.03 2.18
C LEU A 104 13.24 1.87 3.46
N ASP A 105 13.84 3.06 3.53
CA ASP A 105 13.70 3.98 4.68
C ASP A 105 12.42 4.84 4.57
N HIS A 106 11.28 4.17 4.38
CA HIS A 106 9.96 4.78 4.27
C HIS A 106 8.87 3.78 4.68
N HIS A 107 7.64 4.25 4.91
CA HIS A 107 6.53 3.40 5.37
C HIS A 107 5.88 2.52 4.29
N ASP A 108 6.20 2.73 3.00
CA ASP A 108 5.59 2.00 1.87
C ASP A 108 6.00 0.52 1.77
N ILE A 109 6.60 -0.03 2.82
CA ILE A 109 6.97 -1.44 2.91
C ILE A 109 5.75 -2.33 2.73
N GLY A 110 4.58 -1.90 3.19
CA GLY A 110 3.33 -2.62 2.96
C GLY A 110 2.94 -2.68 1.48
N PHE A 111 3.01 -1.58 0.73
CA PHE A 111 2.78 -1.59 -0.73
C PHE A 111 3.74 -2.54 -1.45
N LEU A 112 5.01 -2.54 -1.05
CA LEU A 112 6.04 -3.35 -1.68
C LEU A 112 5.86 -4.84 -1.39
N TYR A 113 5.73 -5.23 -0.12
CA TYR A 113 5.79 -6.63 0.30
C TYR A 113 4.41 -7.30 0.45
N SER A 114 3.34 -6.54 0.66
CA SER A 114 1.98 -7.11 0.65
C SER A 114 1.56 -7.58 -0.75
N LEU A 115 1.92 -6.81 -1.77
CA LEU A 115 1.57 -7.09 -3.17
C LEU A 115 2.59 -7.98 -3.88
N SER A 116 3.70 -8.32 -3.23
CA SER A 116 4.71 -9.26 -3.74
C SER A 116 4.80 -10.51 -2.87
N ALA A 117 5.58 -10.48 -1.79
CA ALA A 117 5.86 -11.63 -0.94
C ALA A 117 4.60 -12.23 -0.31
N VAL A 118 3.73 -11.40 0.28
CA VAL A 118 2.48 -11.87 0.89
C VAL A 118 1.51 -12.40 -0.16
N ALA A 119 1.36 -11.72 -1.30
CA ALA A 119 0.54 -12.20 -2.40
C ALA A 119 1.01 -13.58 -2.88
N TYR A 120 2.32 -13.74 -3.13
CA TYR A 120 2.89 -15.02 -3.56
C TYR A 120 2.74 -16.12 -2.50
N TRP A 121 2.91 -15.77 -1.22
CA TRP A 121 2.65 -16.68 -0.10
C TRP A 121 1.20 -17.14 -0.05
N LYS A 122 0.22 -16.23 -0.23
CA LYS A 122 -1.21 -16.59 -0.28
C LYS A 122 -1.55 -17.50 -1.46
N LEU A 123 -0.90 -17.30 -2.61
CA LEU A 123 -1.17 -18.08 -3.82
C LEU A 123 -0.54 -19.48 -3.79
N THR A 124 0.55 -19.66 -3.06
CA THR A 124 1.36 -20.90 -3.12
C THR A 124 1.51 -21.62 -1.80
N GLU A 125 1.08 -20.98 -0.70
CA GLU A 125 1.21 -21.47 0.68
C GLU A 125 2.64 -21.86 1.07
N ARG A 126 3.65 -21.25 0.42
CA ARG A 126 5.07 -21.57 0.66
C ARG A 126 5.58 -20.96 1.95
N GLU A 127 5.70 -21.79 3.00
CA GLU A 127 6.23 -21.40 4.31
C GLU A 127 7.61 -20.72 4.25
N ALA A 128 8.43 -21.06 3.24
CA ALA A 128 9.75 -20.45 3.00
C ALA A 128 9.72 -18.92 2.80
N LEU A 129 8.56 -18.31 2.55
CA LEU A 129 8.39 -16.85 2.46
C LEU A 129 8.17 -16.17 3.81
N THR A 130 7.86 -16.91 4.87
CA THR A 130 7.61 -16.36 6.21
C THR A 130 8.75 -15.46 6.70
N PRO A 131 10.04 -15.85 6.61
CA PRO A 131 11.13 -14.97 7.04
C PRO A 131 11.20 -13.65 6.26
N LEU A 132 10.88 -13.68 4.96
CA LEU A 132 10.85 -12.48 4.12
C LEU A 132 9.73 -11.52 4.54
N ILE A 133 8.54 -12.06 4.80
CA ILE A 133 7.37 -11.27 5.22
C ILE A 133 7.60 -10.66 6.60
N LEU A 134 8.12 -11.44 7.55
CA LEU A 134 8.41 -10.96 8.90
C LEU A 134 9.51 -9.89 8.91
N ALA A 135 10.59 -10.09 8.15
CA ALA A 135 11.65 -9.09 8.06
C ALA A 135 11.17 -7.77 7.42
N ALA A 136 10.28 -7.82 6.42
CA ALA A 136 9.65 -6.62 5.88
C ALA A 136 8.73 -5.95 6.92
N ALA A 137 7.93 -6.72 7.66
CA ALA A 137 7.10 -6.17 8.73
C ALA A 137 7.93 -5.54 9.85
N ASP A 138 9.08 -6.11 10.19
CA ASP A 138 10.02 -5.54 11.17
C ASP A 138 10.58 -4.20 10.72
N LEU A 139 10.92 -4.02 9.43
CA LEU A 139 11.32 -2.71 8.92
C LEU A 139 10.22 -1.66 9.11
N LEU A 140 8.96 -2.03 8.88
CA LEU A 140 7.84 -1.13 9.07
C LEU A 140 7.61 -0.80 10.55
N VAL A 141 7.68 -1.80 11.44
CA VAL A 141 7.58 -1.62 12.90
C VAL A 141 8.70 -0.72 13.42
N ASN A 142 9.92 -0.83 12.89
CA ASN A 142 11.06 -0.01 13.32
C ASN A 142 10.87 1.49 13.05
N ARG A 143 9.86 1.87 12.25
CA ARG A 143 9.47 3.27 12.04
C ARG A 143 8.41 3.78 13.02
N PHE A 144 7.96 2.95 13.96
CA PHE A 144 6.93 3.30 14.93
C PHE A 144 7.46 4.12 16.09
N HIS A 145 6.84 5.27 16.34
CA HIS A 145 7.13 6.14 17.49
C HIS A 145 6.20 5.80 18.65
N HIS A 146 6.74 5.17 19.70
CA HIS A 146 5.95 4.73 20.85
C HIS A 146 5.31 5.88 21.64
N SER A 147 5.89 7.07 21.70
CA SER A 147 5.31 8.21 22.41
C SER A 147 4.11 8.78 21.65
N ALA A 148 4.27 9.01 20.35
CA ALA A 148 3.25 9.62 19.48
C ALA A 148 2.23 8.61 18.90
N GLY A 149 2.56 7.32 18.93
CA GLY A 149 1.66 6.24 18.49
C GLY A 149 1.50 6.10 16.97
N PHE A 150 2.49 6.52 16.16
CA PHE A 150 2.41 6.41 14.71
C PHE A 150 3.69 5.90 14.04
N ILE A 151 3.55 5.34 12.84
CA ILE A 151 4.63 4.93 11.94
C ILE A 151 5.06 6.14 11.11
N GLN A 152 6.33 6.56 11.23
CA GLN A 152 6.87 7.70 10.47
C GLN A 152 6.91 7.42 8.97
N ALA A 153 6.35 8.34 8.18
CA ALA A 153 6.17 8.12 6.76
C ALA A 153 7.49 8.05 5.98
N TRP A 154 8.24 9.15 5.91
CA TRP A 154 9.46 9.27 5.13
C TRP A 154 10.63 9.80 5.98
N GLY A 155 11.80 9.87 5.34
CA GLY A 155 12.99 10.47 5.93
C GLY A 155 13.65 9.65 7.04
N THR A 156 14.72 10.23 7.55
CA THR A 156 15.47 9.70 8.70
C THR A 156 14.54 9.67 9.93
N LEU A 157 14.58 8.58 10.68
CA LEU A 157 13.82 8.49 11.94
C LEU A 157 14.20 9.64 12.86
N ASN A 158 13.20 10.24 13.50
CA ASN A 158 13.38 11.39 14.41
C ASN A 158 13.83 12.69 13.72
N ASP A 159 13.73 12.82 12.40
CA ASP A 159 13.87 14.12 11.75
C ASP A 159 12.67 15.02 12.11
N PRO A 160 12.88 16.19 12.74
CA PRO A 160 11.79 17.09 13.10
C PRO A 160 10.93 17.54 11.90
N GLN A 161 11.50 17.59 10.69
CA GLN A 161 10.78 17.98 9.47
C GLN A 161 9.94 16.86 8.87
N GLU A 162 10.17 15.62 9.30
CA GLU A 162 9.51 14.40 8.81
C GLU A 162 8.82 13.62 9.95
N TYR A 163 8.67 14.22 11.14
CA TYR A 163 7.96 13.64 12.29
C TYR A 163 6.43 13.67 12.08
N ARG A 164 5.99 12.91 11.07
CA ARG A 164 4.63 12.93 10.52
C ARG A 164 4.20 11.56 10.02
N LEU A 165 2.89 11.37 9.97
CA LEU A 165 2.23 10.30 9.22
C LEU A 165 1.61 10.84 7.93
N ILE A 166 1.32 9.95 6.99
CA ILE A 166 0.67 10.25 5.69
C ILE A 166 -0.47 9.26 5.51
N ILE A 167 -1.60 9.68 4.95
CA ILE A 167 -2.84 8.88 4.87
C ILE A 167 -2.71 7.54 4.12
N ASP A 168 -1.76 7.40 3.19
CA ASP A 168 -1.46 6.12 2.53
C ASP A 168 -0.85 5.07 3.46
N SER A 169 -0.40 5.45 4.65
CA SER A 169 0.11 4.53 5.66
C SER A 169 -0.93 3.49 6.10
N LEU A 170 -2.23 3.79 5.99
CA LEU A 170 -3.31 2.84 6.29
C LEU A 170 -3.20 1.57 5.43
N ILE A 171 -2.85 1.74 4.15
CA ILE A 171 -2.72 0.62 3.20
C ILE A 171 -1.43 -0.19 3.44
N ASN A 172 -0.54 0.30 4.31
CA ASN A 172 0.65 -0.42 4.71
C ASN A 172 0.42 -1.32 5.95
N LEU A 173 -0.63 -1.08 6.73
CA LEU A 173 -0.98 -1.86 7.92
C LEU A 173 -1.35 -3.34 7.67
N PRO A 174 -1.96 -3.74 6.54
CA PRO A 174 -2.22 -5.14 6.24
C PRO A 174 -0.98 -6.04 6.32
N LEU A 175 0.22 -5.52 6.03
CA LEU A 175 1.47 -6.27 6.21
C LEU A 175 1.68 -6.69 7.67
N LEU A 176 1.44 -5.77 8.62
CA LEU A 176 1.59 -6.04 10.05
C LEU A 176 0.54 -7.03 10.55
N HIS A 177 -0.70 -6.95 10.06
CA HIS A 177 -1.73 -7.93 10.42
C HIS A 177 -1.40 -9.34 9.90
N VAL A 178 -0.82 -9.45 8.69
CA VAL A 178 -0.34 -10.73 8.17
C VAL A 178 0.83 -11.24 9.01
N ALA A 179 1.79 -10.38 9.37
CA ALA A 179 2.91 -10.74 10.23
C ALA A 179 2.46 -11.25 11.61
N ALA A 180 1.50 -10.56 12.24
CA ALA A 180 0.88 -10.99 13.49
C ALA A 180 0.25 -12.38 13.36
N LYS A 181 -0.48 -12.63 12.26
CA LYS A 181 -1.15 -13.91 12.01
C LYS A 181 -0.14 -15.07 11.85
N ILE A 182 0.94 -14.87 11.10
CA ILE A 182 1.88 -15.96 10.77
C ILE A 182 2.89 -16.23 11.89
N SER A 183 3.28 -15.21 12.67
CA SER A 183 4.22 -15.36 13.79
C SER A 183 3.54 -15.67 15.13
N GLY A 184 2.30 -15.23 15.31
CA GLY A 184 1.63 -15.21 16.62
C GLY A 184 2.07 -14.05 17.53
N GLU A 185 2.96 -13.16 17.07
CA GLU A 185 3.45 -12.03 17.87
C GLU A 185 2.46 -10.85 17.88
N SER A 186 1.98 -10.47 19.08
CA SER A 186 0.98 -9.40 19.23
C SER A 186 1.50 -8.02 18.87
N ARG A 187 2.82 -7.77 18.99
CA ARG A 187 3.45 -6.46 18.76
C ARG A 187 3.11 -5.86 17.38
N TYR A 188 3.01 -6.69 16.34
CA TYR A 188 2.68 -6.23 15.00
C TYR A 188 1.26 -5.65 14.94
N ARG A 189 0.31 -6.34 15.57
CA ARG A 189 -1.09 -5.91 15.66
C ARG A 189 -1.22 -4.66 16.53
N GLU A 190 -0.52 -4.60 17.67
CA GLU A 190 -0.52 -3.44 18.56
C GLU A 190 -0.01 -2.18 17.84
N VAL A 191 1.09 -2.28 17.09
CA VAL A 191 1.61 -1.16 16.28
C VAL A 191 0.59 -0.72 15.23
N ALA A 192 -0.02 -1.67 14.51
CA ALA A 192 -1.03 -1.37 13.50
C ALA A 192 -2.25 -0.65 14.09
N GLU A 193 -2.81 -1.14 15.20
CA GLU A 193 -3.98 -0.57 15.86
C GLU A 193 -3.70 0.84 16.42
N ARG A 194 -2.51 1.03 17.02
CA ARG A 194 -2.11 2.35 17.51
C ARG A 194 -1.92 3.35 16.38
N HIS A 195 -1.28 2.93 15.30
CA HIS A 195 -1.10 3.79 14.14
C HIS A 195 -2.43 4.16 13.48
N TYR A 196 -3.32 3.17 13.32
CA TYR A 196 -4.68 3.40 12.83
C TYR A 196 -5.41 4.45 13.68
N ALA A 197 -5.38 4.30 15.01
CA ALA A 197 -5.97 5.29 15.92
C ALA A 197 -5.35 6.69 15.75
N ALA A 198 -4.03 6.80 15.57
CA ALA A 198 -3.36 8.07 15.31
C ALA A 198 -3.80 8.70 13.98
N VAL A 199 -3.99 7.91 12.92
CA VAL A 199 -4.50 8.41 11.63
C VAL A 199 -5.93 8.91 11.77
N ILE A 200 -6.83 8.09 12.31
CA ILE A 200 -8.26 8.40 12.43
C ILE A 200 -8.49 9.66 13.27
N ASN A 201 -7.75 9.82 14.37
CA ASN A 201 -7.94 10.95 15.29
C ASN A 201 -7.36 12.28 14.79
N ASN A 202 -6.49 12.27 13.76
CA ASN A 202 -5.74 13.48 13.38
C ASN A 202 -5.87 13.84 11.90
N ILE A 203 -5.95 12.88 10.98
CA ILE A 203 -6.05 13.19 9.54
C ILE A 203 -7.47 13.63 9.15
N PHE A 204 -8.50 13.06 9.77
CA PHE A 204 -9.88 13.35 9.40
C PHE A 204 -10.31 14.71 9.94
N ARG A 205 -10.93 15.50 9.07
CA ARG A 205 -11.60 16.75 9.43
C ARG A 205 -13.04 16.48 9.84
N GLU A 206 -13.68 17.46 10.46
CA GLU A 206 -15.06 17.36 10.92
C GLU A 206 -16.07 17.05 9.81
N ASP A 207 -15.76 17.46 8.56
CA ASP A 207 -16.59 17.23 7.37
C ASP A 207 -16.37 15.86 6.71
N GLY A 208 -15.50 15.01 7.27
CA GLY A 208 -15.15 13.70 6.74
C GLY A 208 -14.12 13.73 5.60
N SER A 209 -13.63 14.91 5.21
CA SER A 209 -12.48 15.03 4.32
C SER A 209 -11.17 14.77 5.07
N THR A 210 -10.12 14.39 4.34
CA THR A 210 -8.81 14.11 4.95
C THR A 210 -7.75 15.16 4.60
N PHE A 211 -6.87 15.46 5.56
CA PHE A 211 -5.54 15.96 5.24
C PHE A 211 -4.76 14.91 4.44
N HIS A 212 -3.65 15.32 3.82
CA HIS A 212 -2.74 14.35 3.20
C HIS A 212 -1.73 13.83 4.22
N THR A 213 -1.09 14.73 4.97
CA THR A 213 -0.13 14.40 6.03
C THR A 213 -0.46 15.13 7.33
N PHE A 214 -0.04 14.57 8.46
CA PHE A 214 -0.24 15.18 9.78
C PHE A 214 1.02 15.08 10.64
N TYR A 215 1.42 16.22 11.20
CA TYR A 215 2.62 16.40 12.00
C TYR A 215 2.34 16.27 13.49
N PHE A 216 3.33 15.79 14.22
CA PHE A 216 3.33 15.70 15.68
C PHE A 216 4.51 16.47 16.26
N ASP A 217 4.37 16.94 17.49
CA ASP A 217 5.49 17.47 18.25
C ASP A 217 6.40 16.30 18.70
N GLN A 218 7.67 16.37 18.36
CA GLN A 218 8.62 15.27 18.60
C GLN A 218 8.92 15.04 20.08
N THR A 219 8.83 16.09 20.91
CA THR A 219 9.18 16.01 22.34
C THR A 219 8.03 15.40 23.15
N SER A 220 6.82 15.91 22.94
CA SER A 220 5.62 15.51 23.67
C SER A 220 4.83 14.37 23.01
N GLY A 221 5.01 14.16 21.70
CA GLY A 221 4.17 13.28 20.89
C GLY A 221 2.77 13.86 20.60
N ALA A 222 2.51 15.12 20.95
CA ALA A 222 1.20 15.73 20.77
C ALA A 222 0.90 16.03 19.29
N PRO A 223 -0.37 15.92 18.84
CA PRO A 223 -0.79 16.40 17.52
C PRO A 223 -0.41 17.86 17.28
N SER A 224 0.10 18.18 16.09
CA SER A 224 0.49 19.54 15.72
C SER A 224 -0.43 20.13 14.65
N HIS A 225 -0.29 19.71 13.38
CA HIS A 225 -1.06 20.28 12.27
C HIS A 225 -1.09 19.37 11.04
N GLY A 226 -2.14 19.51 10.24
CA GLY A 226 -2.28 18.87 8.94
C GLY A 226 -1.65 19.70 7.82
N LYS A 227 -1.07 19.03 6.83
CA LYS A 227 -0.50 19.64 5.61
C LYS A 227 -0.75 18.78 4.38
N THR A 228 -0.31 19.29 3.24
CA THR A 228 -0.21 18.53 2.00
C THR A 228 1.16 18.59 1.35
N PHE A 229 1.52 17.50 0.67
CA PHE A 229 2.62 17.46 -0.30
C PHE A 229 2.13 17.32 -1.76
N GLN A 230 0.87 16.93 -1.99
CA GLN A 230 0.37 16.52 -3.33
C GLN A 230 -1.01 17.10 -3.69
N GLY A 231 -1.88 17.34 -2.70
CA GLY A 231 -3.09 18.12 -2.87
C GLY A 231 -2.82 19.58 -3.22
N TYR A 232 -3.83 20.26 -3.76
CA TYR A 232 -3.75 21.65 -4.23
C TYR A 232 -3.36 22.65 -3.13
N SER A 233 -3.86 22.45 -1.92
CA SER A 233 -3.56 23.27 -0.73
C SER A 233 -3.72 22.43 0.54
N ASP A 234 -3.18 22.89 1.68
CA ASP A 234 -3.28 22.18 2.97
C ASP A 234 -4.74 21.92 3.38
N ASN A 235 -5.64 22.82 3.00
CA ASN A 235 -7.09 22.71 3.26
C ASN A 235 -7.88 22.03 2.12
N SER A 236 -7.21 21.53 1.07
CA SER A 236 -7.87 20.77 0.02
C SER A 236 -8.12 19.32 0.46
N CYS A 237 -9.05 18.65 -0.23
CA CYS A 237 -9.26 17.20 -0.11
C CYS A 237 -8.69 16.53 -1.37
N TRP A 238 -7.52 15.92 -1.23
CA TRP A 238 -6.86 15.25 -2.33
C TRP A 238 -7.51 13.90 -2.62
N ALA A 239 -8.05 13.72 -3.82
CA ALA A 239 -8.88 12.56 -4.17
C ALA A 239 -8.23 11.20 -3.87
N ARG A 240 -6.94 11.03 -4.17
CA ARG A 240 -6.24 9.76 -3.87
C ARG A 240 -6.01 9.56 -2.37
N GLY A 241 -5.79 10.63 -1.60
CA GLY A 241 -5.68 10.56 -0.14
C GLY A 241 -6.99 10.15 0.50
N GLN A 242 -8.11 10.70 0.02
CA GLN A 242 -9.44 10.27 0.43
C GLN A 242 -9.69 8.80 0.06
N ALA A 243 -9.25 8.35 -1.12
CA ALA A 243 -9.38 6.96 -1.53
C ALA A 243 -8.59 6.00 -0.62
N TRP A 244 -7.39 6.40 -0.17
CA TRP A 244 -6.62 5.64 0.83
C TRP A 244 -7.34 5.52 2.16
N ALA A 245 -7.99 6.59 2.59
CA ALA A 245 -8.81 6.59 3.80
C ALA A 245 -10.06 5.71 3.71
N ILE A 246 -10.65 5.58 2.50
CA ILE A 246 -11.83 4.73 2.28
C ILE A 246 -11.44 3.25 2.22
N LEU A 247 -10.29 2.94 1.59
CA LEU A 247 -9.83 1.56 1.40
C LEU A 247 -9.18 0.97 2.65
N GLY A 248 -8.43 1.78 3.40
CA GLY A 248 -7.68 1.36 4.59
C GLY A 248 -8.51 1.31 5.85
#